data_AF-A0A2V6I9P0-F1
#
_entry.id   AF-A0A2V6I9P0-F1
#
_cell.length_a   1.000
_cell.length_b   1.000
_cell.length_c   1.000
_cell.angle_alpha   90.00
_cell.angle_beta   90.00
_cell.angle_gamma   90.00
#
_symmetry.space_group_name_H-M   'P 1'
#
loop_
_entity.id
_entity.type
_entity.pdbx_description
1 polymer ?
#
loop_
_entity_poly.entity_id
_entity_poly.type
_entity_poly.pdbx_seq_one_letter_code
_entity_poly.pdbx_strand_id
1 'polypeptide(L)' 'MEELPDAYRAPLQLCELEGMTMSQIAIRLALSLTAVKSRIRRGRQMIKKKLQDCCHFEFDQHGKVIDWERRNPRCCD' A
#
# COMPACT_ATOMS: atom_id res chain seq x y z
N MET A 1 -4.38 0.18 -7.14
CA MET A 1 -4.08 -1.15 -6.54
C MET A 1 -3.95 -2.25 -7.59
N GLU A 2 -4.61 -2.11 -8.75
CA GLU A 2 -4.56 -3.07 -9.85
C GLU A 2 -3.15 -3.28 -10.43
N GLU A 3 -2.23 -2.34 -10.24
CA GLU A 3 -0.84 -2.50 -10.69
C GLU A 3 0.06 -3.32 -9.74
N LEU A 4 -0.45 -3.75 -8.58
CA LEU A 4 0.32 -4.62 -7.65
C LEU A 4 0.09 -6.10 -8.00
N PRO A 5 1.11 -6.97 -7.92
CA PRO A 5 0.91 -8.41 -8.01
C PRO A 5 -0.12 -8.92 -6.98
N ASP A 6 -0.91 -9.93 -7.37
CA ASP A 6 -2.01 -10.47 -6.55
C ASP A 6 -1.59 -10.87 -5.14
N ALA A 7 -0.38 -11.44 -5.02
CA ALA A 7 0.18 -11.86 -3.75
C ALA A 7 0.30 -10.72 -2.71
N TYR A 8 0.35 -9.46 -3.15
CA TYR A 8 0.39 -8.27 -2.30
C TYR A 8 -0.94 -7.52 -2.31
N ARG A 9 -1.63 -7.50 -3.45
CA ARG A 9 -2.91 -6.81 -3.63
C ARG A 9 -4.01 -7.37 -2.73
N ALA A 10 -4.23 -8.69 -2.78
CA ALA A 10 -5.30 -9.35 -2.03
C ALA A 10 -5.22 -9.12 -0.50
N PRO A 11 -4.08 -9.38 0.19
CA PRO A 11 -4.00 -9.14 1.63
C PRO A 11 -4.06 -7.65 2.00
N LEU A 12 -3.66 -6.73 1.10
CA LEU A 12 -3.81 -5.30 1.34
C LEU A 12 -5.27 -4.84 1.26
N GLN A 13 -6.01 -5.27 0.24
CA GLN A 13 -7.42 -4.91 0.09
C GLN A 13 -8.24 -5.38 1.30
N LEU A 14 -8.04 -6.65 1.70
CA LEU A 14 -8.72 -7.21 2.87
C LEU A 14 -8.38 -6.44 4.16
N CYS A 15 -7.14 -6.00 4.31
CA CYS A 15 -6.70 -5.29 5.52
C CYS A 15 -7.16 -3.83 5.55
N GLU A 16 -6.91 -3.08 4.48
CA GLU A 16 -7.05 -1.61 4.46
C GLU A 16 -8.43 -1.15 4.00
N LEU A 17 -9.11 -1.93 3.15
CA LEU A 17 -10.43 -1.57 2.61
C LEU A 17 -11.56 -2.32 3.30
N GLU A 18 -11.35 -3.61 3.59
CA GLU A 18 -12.36 -4.45 4.26
C GLU A 18 -12.17 -4.51 5.79
N GLY A 19 -11.12 -3.89 6.33
CA GLY A 19 -10.87 -3.78 7.77
C GLY A 19 -10.59 -5.12 8.47
N MET A 20 -10.28 -6.18 7.72
CA MET A 20 -9.98 -7.49 8.31
C MET A 20 -8.66 -7.45 9.09
N THR A 21 -8.64 -8.13 10.23
CA THR A 21 -7.39 -8.33 10.98
C THR A 21 -6.46 -9.27 10.22
N MET A 22 -5.15 -9.13 10.44
CA MET A 22 -4.14 -9.99 9.80
C MET A 22 -4.35 -11.48 10.09
N SER A 23 -4.91 -11.83 11.27
CA SER A 23 -5.24 -13.21 11.63
C SER A 23 -6.42 -13.75 10.82
N GLN A 24 -7.48 -12.94 10.61
CA GLN A 24 -8.59 -13.33 9.75
C GLN A 24 -8.15 -13.49 8.29
N ILE A 25 -7.25 -12.62 7.81
CA ILE A 25 -6.67 -12.71 6.46
C ILE A 25 -5.82 -13.98 6.30
N ALA A 26 -5.02 -14.32 7.31
CA ALA A 26 -4.21 -15.54 7.30
C ALA A 26 -5.07 -16.79 7.12
N ILE A 27 -6.19 -16.89 7.86
CA ILE A 27 -7.16 -17.97 7.72
C ILE A 27 -7.81 -17.93 6.33
N ARG A 28 -8.33 -16.78 5.90
CA ARG A 28 -9.05 -16.62 4.62
C ARG A 28 -8.21 -16.98 3.40
N LEU A 29 -6.92 -16.63 3.41
CA LEU A 29 -6.02 -16.87 2.29
C LEU A 29 -5.19 -18.15 2.42
N ALA A 30 -5.41 -18.95 3.48
CA ALA A 30 -4.60 -20.13 3.81
C ALA A 30 -3.08 -19.82 3.87
N LEU A 31 -2.73 -18.74 4.57
CA LEU A 31 -1.36 -18.28 4.76
C LEU A 31 -0.98 -18.26 6.24
N SER A 32 0.32 -18.27 6.53
CA SER A 32 0.79 -17.96 7.88
C SER A 32 0.61 -16.46 8.18
N LEU A 33 0.42 -16.13 9.46
CA LEU A 33 0.35 -14.74 9.92
C LEU A 33 1.61 -13.95 9.52
N THR A 34 2.79 -14.58 9.57
CA THR A 34 4.06 -13.99 9.14
C THR A 34 4.09 -13.70 7.64
N ALA A 35 3.53 -14.58 6.81
CA ALA A 35 3.41 -14.35 5.38
C ALA A 35 2.48 -13.17 5.07
N VAL A 36 1.34 -13.06 5.76
CA VAL A 36 0.41 -11.92 5.64
C VAL A 36 1.10 -10.62 6.02
N LYS A 37 1.77 -10.56 7.18
CA LYS A 37 2.55 -9.39 7.63
C LYS A 37 3.58 -8.95 6.58
N SER A 38 4.35 -9.91 6.05
CA SER A 38 5.36 -9.64 5.03
C SER A 38 4.74 -9.11 3.73
N ARG A 39 3.64 -9.72 3.27
CA ARG A 39 2.94 -9.32 2.05
C ARG A 39 2.31 -7.93 2.16
N ILE A 40 1.66 -7.62 3.28
CA ILE A 40 1.11 -6.27 3.56
C ILE A 40 2.23 -5.24 3.59
N ARG A 41 3.33 -5.50 4.32
CA ARG A 41 4.47 -4.58 4.40
C ARG A 41 5.06 -4.27 3.03
N ARG A 42 5.32 -5.31 2.23
CA ARG A 42 5.85 -5.15 0.86
C ARG A 42 4.86 -4.43 -0.04
N GLY A 43 3.58 -4.78 0.04
CA GLY A 43 2.53 -4.09 -0.70
C GLY A 43 2.47 -2.59 -0.40
N ARG A 44 2.52 -2.20 0.89
CA ARG A 44 2.60 -0.79 1.30
C ARG A 44 3.82 -0.08 0.71
N GLN A 45 4.97 -0.74 0.68
CA GLN A 45 6.18 -0.20 0.04
C GLN A 45 6.00 0.02 -1.46
N MET A 46 5.34 -0.91 -2.17
CA MET A 46 5.07 -0.77 -3.60
C MET A 46 4.11 0.39 -3.89
N ILE A 47 3.04 0.54 -3.10
CA ILE A 47 2.12 1.68 -3.20
C ILE A 47 2.87 2.98 -2.92
N LYS A 48 3.65 3.03 -1.83
CA LYS A 48 4.45 4.20 -1.48
C LYS A 48 5.36 4.60 -2.64
N LYS A 49 6.08 3.65 -3.24
CA LYS A 49 6.96 3.92 -4.38
C LYS A 49 6.17 4.51 -5.56
N LYS A 50 5.08 3.88 -5.97
CA LYS A 50 4.25 4.36 -7.09
C LYS A 50 3.71 5.77 -6.84
N LEU A 51 3.26 6.06 -5.62
CA LEU A 51 2.84 7.40 -5.24
C LEU A 51 4.00 8.40 -5.35
N GLN A 52 5.20 8.03 -4.88
CA GLN A 52 6.39 8.89 -4.94
C GLN A 52 6.93 9.08 -6.38
N ASP A 53 6.69 8.12 -7.27
CA ASP A 53 7.01 8.22 -8.70
C ASP A 53 6.09 9.24 -9.39
N CYS A 54 4.81 9.33 -8.97
CA CYS A 54 3.81 10.25 -9.54
C CYS A 54 3.81 11.64 -8.86
N CYS A 55 4.07 11.68 -7.55
CA CYS A 55 3.91 12.87 -6.72
C CYS A 55 5.17 13.18 -5.92
N HIS A 56 5.42 14.47 -5.71
CA HIS A 56 6.29 14.95 -4.66
C HIS A 56 5.48 15.09 -3.38
N PHE A 57 6.03 14.63 -2.26
CA PHE A 57 5.38 14.70 -0.95
C PHE A 57 6.28 15.47 0.00
N GLU A 58 5.69 16.39 0.74
CA GLU A 58 6.33 17.07 1.86
C GLU A 58 5.93 16.39 3.17
N PHE A 59 6.90 16.29 4.08
CA PHE A 59 6.71 15.62 5.36
C PHE A 59 7.10 16.56 6.50
N ASP A 60 6.38 16.46 7.63
CA ASP A 60 6.80 17.09 8.88
C ASP A 60 8.00 16.36 9.51
N GLN A 61 8.51 16.89 10.61
CA GLN A 61 9.60 16.29 11.39
C GLN A 61 9.29 14.89 11.95
N HIS A 62 8.02 14.48 11.97
CA HIS A 62 7.57 13.16 12.42
C HIS A 62 7.28 12.21 11.25
N GLY A 63 7.52 12.63 10.01
CA GLY A 63 7.28 11.83 8.81
C GLY A 63 5.82 11.73 8.38
N LYS A 64 4.92 12.60 8.88
CA LYS A 64 3.55 12.72 8.38
C LYS A 64 3.53 13.61 7.14
N VAL A 65 2.70 13.25 6.16
CA VAL A 65 2.49 14.06 4.96
C VAL A 65 1.78 15.35 5.36
N ILE A 66 2.37 16.50 4.99
CA ILE A 66 1.78 17.83 5.21
C ILE A 66 1.34 18.50 3.92
N ASP A 67 1.99 18.18 2.79
CA ASP A 67 1.59 18.63 1.47
C ASP A 67 1.99 17.61 0.39
N TRP A 68 1.40 17.73 -0.78
CA TRP A 68 1.78 16.95 -1.96
C TRP A 68 1.43 17.66 -3.26
N GLU A 69 2.27 17.47 -4.27
CA GLU A 69 2.04 17.96 -5.62
C GLU A 69 2.37 16.86 -6.64
N ARG A 70 1.68 16.88 -7.80
CA ARG A 70 2.02 15.97 -8.90
C ARG A 70 3.34 16.41 -9.52
N ARG A 71 4.26 15.46 -9.74
CA ARG A 71 5.56 15.75 -10.38
C ARG A 71 5.41 16.22 -11.83
N ASN A 72 4.34 15.80 -12.51
CA ASN A 72 4.00 16.30 -13.84
C ASN A 72 2.54 16.75 -13.88
N PRO A 73 2.27 18.07 -13.82
CA PRO A 73 0.91 18.60 -13.90
C PRO A 73 0.27 18.47 -15.30
N ARG A 74 1.04 18.03 -16.32
CA ARG A 74 0.56 17.86 -17.71
C ARG A 74 0.33 16.42 -18.15
N CYS A 75 0.56 15.43 -17.30
CA CYS A 75 0.18 14.04 -17.60
C CYS A 75 -1.21 13.76 -17.03
N CYS A 76 -2.21 14.18 -17.79
CA CYS A 76 -3.55 13.60 -17.78
C CYS A 76 -3.67 12.84 -19.09
N ASP A 77 -3.67 11.50 -19.01
CA ASP A 77 -4.61 10.59 -19.67
C ASP A 77 -4.29 9.15 -19.23
#